data_AF-M1B8E9-F1
#
_entry.id   AF-M1B8E9-F1
#
_cell.length_a   1.000
_cell.length_b   1.000
_cell.length_c   1.000
_cell.angle_alpha   90.00
_cell.angle_beta   90.00
_cell.angle_gamma   90.00
#
_symmetry.space_group_name_H-M   'P 1'
#
loop_
_entity.id
_entity.type
_entity.pdbx_description
1 polymer ?
#
loop_
_entity_poly.entity_id
_entity_poly.type
_entity_poly.pdbx_seq_one_letter_code
_entity_poly.pdbx_strand_id
1 'polypeptide(L)'
;MGCFVSTPQDTGGNRRRPGNIGEVSVFVPGLRIPKPVDLSLALGDQLSKTLVERLSALRTRIVVMAGQEAPTITRTRRKTATQHGGSTLADLLQALEDYLPVLLGLVKDGSTLQHKVQFIWVNQEDDAEETAMFSAWYEILSVLHLMATLSLSQANLLLLPRTSLDGYSPKVSEESRRSSVDIFLKAAGYLDCAVRNVLPQLPAEQRF
;
A
#
# COMPACT_ATOMS: atom_id res chain seq x y z
N MET A 1 43.52 -43.60 -0.58
CA MET A 1 44.23 -43.55 -1.87
C MET A 1 43.19 -43.48 -2.98
N GLY A 2 43.30 -42.51 -3.90
CA GLY A 2 42.53 -42.47 -5.14
C GLY A 2 41.63 -41.23 -5.37
N CYS A 3 42.18 -40.02 -5.30
CA CYS A 3 41.55 -38.84 -5.93
C CYS A 3 41.78 -38.93 -7.45
N PHE A 4 40.70 -38.94 -8.25
CA PHE A 4 40.80 -38.67 -9.68
C PHE A 4 40.89 -37.15 -9.90
N VAL A 5 42.05 -36.72 -10.35
CA VAL A 5 42.33 -35.37 -10.84
C VAL A 5 41.80 -35.29 -12.27
N SER A 6 40.69 -34.59 -12.48
CA SER A 6 40.25 -34.17 -13.81
C SER A 6 40.87 -32.81 -14.11
N THR A 7 41.75 -32.76 -15.10
CA THR A 7 42.32 -31.54 -15.69
C THR A 7 41.21 -30.63 -16.25
N PRO A 8 41.31 -29.29 -16.10
CA PRO A 8 40.37 -28.38 -16.75
C PRO A 8 40.71 -28.33 -18.25
N GLN A 9 39.81 -28.84 -19.09
CA GLN A 9 39.88 -28.60 -20.52
C GLN A 9 39.42 -27.17 -20.78
N ASP A 10 40.39 -26.32 -21.10
CA ASP A 10 40.18 -24.92 -21.49
C ASP A 10 39.64 -24.89 -22.92
N THR A 11 38.34 -25.17 -23.08
CA THR A 11 37.60 -24.89 -24.31
C THR A 11 36.89 -23.56 -24.13
N GLY A 12 37.41 -22.54 -24.81
CA GLY A 12 36.92 -21.16 -24.85
C GLY A 12 35.49 -21.01 -25.40
N GLY A 13 34.51 -21.47 -24.62
CA GLY A 13 33.12 -21.09 -24.79
C GLY A 13 32.89 -19.76 -24.10
N ASN A 14 32.52 -18.73 -24.86
CA ASN A 14 31.97 -17.48 -24.35
C ASN A 14 30.97 -17.80 -23.23
N ARG A 15 31.38 -17.64 -21.97
CA ARG A 15 30.46 -17.56 -20.83
C ARG A 15 29.60 -16.34 -21.09
N ARG A 16 28.49 -16.54 -21.81
CA ARG A 16 27.43 -15.55 -21.94
C ARG A 16 27.09 -15.18 -20.52
N ARG A 17 27.48 -13.98 -20.09
CA ARG A 17 26.97 -13.40 -18.85
C ARG A 17 25.45 -13.57 -18.91
N PRO A 18 24.78 -14.03 -17.85
CA PRO A 18 23.33 -14.02 -17.82
C PRO A 18 22.89 -12.64 -18.29
N GLY A 19 22.08 -12.59 -19.35
CA GLY A 19 21.64 -11.33 -19.94
C GLY A 19 21.11 -10.43 -18.83
N ASN A 20 21.52 -9.16 -18.84
CA ASN A 20 21.03 -8.21 -17.85
C ASN A 20 19.51 -8.15 -18.01
N ILE A 21 18.76 -8.73 -17.05
CA ILE A 21 17.32 -8.53 -16.97
C ILE A 21 17.19 -7.01 -16.80
N GLY A 22 16.47 -6.36 -17.70
CA GLY A 22 16.31 -4.90 -17.70
C GLY A 22 15.70 -4.39 -16.39
N GLU A 23 15.39 -3.10 -16.35
CA GLU A 23 14.68 -2.54 -15.20
C GLU A 23 13.32 -3.24 -15.01
N VAL A 24 13.11 -3.81 -13.83
CA VAL A 24 11.86 -4.47 -13.44
C VAL A 24 11.17 -3.60 -12.39
N SER A 25 9.91 -3.25 -12.65
CA SER A 25 9.07 -2.55 -11.71
C SER A 25 7.83 -3.38 -11.37
N VAL A 26 7.31 -3.14 -10.18
CA VAL A 26 6.12 -3.77 -9.65
C VAL A 26 4.93 -2.96 -10.14
N PHE A 27 3.90 -3.66 -10.63
CA PHE A 27 2.62 -3.01 -10.91
C PHE A 27 1.98 -2.54 -9.60
N VAL A 28 1.58 -1.26 -9.56
CA VAL A 28 0.89 -0.64 -8.43
C VAL A 28 -0.51 -0.25 -8.91
N PRO A 29 -1.59 -0.75 -8.28
CA PRO A 29 -2.95 -0.31 -8.59
C PRO A 29 -3.13 1.21 -8.38
N GLY A 30 -4.12 1.79 -9.07
CA GLY A 30 -4.49 3.19 -8.90
C GLY A 30 -4.77 3.55 -7.44
N LEU A 31 -4.22 4.69 -7.00
CA LEU A 31 -4.39 5.14 -5.63
C LEU A 31 -5.81 5.66 -5.41
N ARG A 32 -6.40 5.30 -4.26
CA ARG A 32 -7.68 5.86 -3.81
C ARG A 32 -7.46 6.70 -2.56
N ILE A 33 -8.10 7.85 -2.48
CA ILE A 33 -7.98 8.79 -1.36
C ILE A 33 -9.33 8.92 -0.65
N PRO A 34 -9.36 8.86 0.70
CA PRO A 34 -10.59 9.12 1.44
C PRO A 34 -10.94 10.63 1.41
N LYS A 35 -12.22 10.96 1.26
CA LYS A 35 -12.71 12.33 1.50
C LYS A 35 -12.99 12.57 2.98
N PRO A 36 -12.93 13.82 3.47
CA PRO A 36 -13.38 14.16 4.83
C PRO A 36 -14.82 13.70 5.11
N VAL A 37 -15.07 13.27 6.35
CA VAL A 37 -16.40 12.83 6.83
C VAL A 37 -16.58 13.37 8.25
N ASP A 38 -17.76 13.92 8.53
CA ASP A 38 -18.12 14.34 9.88
C ASP A 38 -18.62 13.15 10.70
N LEU A 39 -17.70 12.53 11.44
CA LEU A 39 -17.99 11.39 12.30
C LEU A 39 -18.72 11.80 13.59
N SER A 40 -18.63 13.08 13.99
CA SER A 40 -19.35 13.57 15.17
C SER A 40 -20.84 13.61 14.91
N LEU A 41 -21.23 14.03 13.71
CA LEU A 41 -22.63 14.03 13.29
C LEU A 41 -23.22 12.61 13.23
N ALA A 42 -22.43 11.64 12.75
CA ALA A 42 -22.92 10.27 12.51
C ALA A 42 -22.86 9.33 13.73
N LEU A 43 -21.93 9.58 14.67
CA LEU A 43 -21.65 8.67 15.79
C LEU A 43 -21.74 9.32 17.18
N GLY A 44 -21.91 10.63 17.25
CA GLY A 44 -21.82 11.40 18.51
C GLY A 44 -22.91 11.08 19.54
N ASP A 45 -24.02 10.49 19.11
CA ASP A 45 -25.12 10.04 19.97
C ASP A 45 -24.93 8.62 20.52
N GLN A 46 -24.05 7.83 19.91
CA GLN A 46 -23.88 6.40 20.21
C GLN A 46 -22.53 6.07 20.86
N LEU A 47 -21.51 6.90 20.66
CA LEU A 47 -20.16 6.70 21.18
C LEU A 47 -19.74 7.83 22.11
N SER A 48 -18.77 7.55 23.00
CA SER A 48 -18.20 8.61 23.84
C SER A 48 -17.49 9.65 22.97
N LYS A 49 -17.58 10.93 23.38
CA LYS A 49 -16.90 12.05 22.73
C LYS A 49 -15.42 11.76 22.44
N THR A 50 -14.72 11.17 23.40
CA THR A 50 -13.31 10.80 23.27
C THR A 50 -13.01 9.79 22.16
N LEU A 51 -13.90 8.81 21.94
CA LEU A 51 -13.74 7.82 20.87
C LEU A 51 -14.01 8.45 19.50
N VAL A 52 -15.06 9.27 19.41
CA VAL A 52 -15.41 10.00 18.19
C VAL A 52 -14.29 10.96 17.79
N GLU A 53 -13.74 11.72 18.75
CA GLU A 53 -12.60 12.60 18.53
C GLU A 53 -11.36 11.83 18.06
N ARG A 54 -11.04 10.70 18.71
CA ARG A 54 -9.90 9.87 18.31
C ARG A 54 -10.06 9.31 16.90
N LEU A 55 -11.22 8.76 16.57
CA LEU A 55 -11.52 8.22 15.24
C LEU A 55 -11.44 9.34 14.17
N SER A 56 -11.97 10.53 14.49
CA SER A 56 -11.94 11.71 13.61
C SER A 56 -10.52 12.22 13.37
N ALA A 57 -9.71 12.30 14.42
CA ALA A 57 -8.32 12.74 14.31
C ALA A 57 -7.48 11.78 13.44
N LEU A 58 -7.61 10.46 13.68
CA LEU A 58 -6.91 9.44 12.90
C LEU A 58 -7.31 9.49 11.42
N ARG A 59 -8.62 9.55 11.13
CA ARG A 59 -9.11 9.64 9.75
C ARG A 59 -8.69 10.93 9.06
N THR A 60 -8.76 12.07 9.75
CA THR A 60 -8.32 13.37 9.21
C THR A 60 -6.83 13.35 8.86
N ARG A 61 -5.98 12.76 9.71
CA ARG A 61 -4.55 12.58 9.43
C ARG A 61 -4.34 11.79 8.14
N ILE A 62 -5.07 10.68 7.94
CA ILE A 62 -4.98 9.87 6.72
C ILE A 62 -5.42 10.68 5.49
N VAL A 63 -6.54 11.40 5.56
CA VAL A 63 -7.05 12.23 4.45
C VAL A 63 -6.01 13.26 4.01
N VAL A 64 -5.40 13.97 4.97
CA VAL A 64 -4.38 14.98 4.68
C VAL A 64 -3.14 14.35 4.05
N MET A 65 -2.62 13.27 4.64
CA MET A 65 -1.40 12.62 4.18
C MET A 65 -1.59 11.94 2.81
N ALA A 66 -2.69 11.22 2.60
CA ALA A 66 -3.01 10.60 1.32
C ALA A 66 -3.23 11.64 0.20
N GLY A 67 -3.84 12.78 0.53
CA GLY A 67 -3.98 13.92 -0.39
C GLY A 67 -2.64 14.52 -0.84
N GLN A 68 -1.61 14.47 0.01
CA GLN A 68 -0.26 14.94 -0.30
C GLN A 68 0.56 13.91 -1.09
N GLU A 69 0.37 12.62 -0.81
CA GLU A 69 1.10 11.52 -1.46
C GLU A 69 0.56 11.12 -2.84
N ALA A 70 -0.72 11.36 -3.13
CA ALA A 70 -1.29 10.97 -4.42
C ALA A 70 -0.64 11.63 -5.64
N PRO A 71 -0.34 12.95 -5.63
CA PRO A 71 0.32 13.61 -6.75
C PRO A 71 1.79 13.20 -6.90
N THR A 72 2.44 12.70 -5.84
CA THR A 72 3.85 12.29 -5.87
C THR A 72 4.00 10.86 -6.41
N ILE A 73 3.14 9.93 -5.99
CA ILE A 73 3.14 8.52 -6.46
C ILE A 73 2.77 8.43 -7.95
N THR A 74 1.81 9.23 -8.42
CA THR A 74 1.43 9.26 -9.84
C THR A 74 2.50 9.92 -10.72
N ARG A 75 3.23 10.91 -10.20
CA ARG A 75 4.31 11.63 -10.91
C ARG A 75 5.67 10.93 -10.88
N THR A 76 5.97 10.07 -9.92
CA THR A 76 7.22 9.28 -9.89
C THR A 76 7.33 8.29 -11.05
N ARG A 77 6.25 8.02 -11.79
CA ARG A 77 6.31 7.38 -13.11
C ARG A 77 7.07 8.22 -14.16
N ARG A 78 7.35 9.51 -13.90
CA ARG A 78 8.01 10.45 -14.84
C ARG A 78 9.28 11.15 -14.36
N LYS A 79 9.65 11.19 -13.08
CA LYS A 79 10.95 11.78 -12.63
C LYS A 79 11.31 11.46 -11.18
N THR A 80 12.54 10.95 -11.00
CA THR A 80 13.42 11.01 -9.81
C THR A 80 12.77 10.86 -8.43
N ALA A 81 12.93 9.70 -7.81
CA ALA A 81 12.72 9.49 -6.38
C ALA A 81 13.70 10.39 -5.57
N THR A 82 13.22 11.52 -5.07
CA THR A 82 13.95 12.33 -4.10
C THR A 82 14.01 11.58 -2.76
N GLN A 83 15.05 11.82 -1.97
CA GLN A 83 15.37 11.06 -0.76
C GLN A 83 14.25 11.03 0.31
N HIS A 84 13.24 11.90 0.23
CA HIS A 84 12.19 12.07 1.26
C HIS A 84 10.88 11.31 0.98
N GLY A 85 10.65 10.76 -0.22
CA GLY A 85 9.38 10.07 -0.52
C GLY A 85 9.17 8.75 0.23
N GLY A 86 10.25 8.17 0.78
CA GLY A 86 10.16 6.93 1.57
C GLY A 86 9.63 7.14 2.99
N SER A 87 9.93 8.29 3.61
CA SER A 87 9.49 8.58 4.99
C SER A 87 8.01 8.92 5.04
N THR A 88 7.50 9.69 4.07
CA THR A 88 6.09 10.09 4.05
C THR A 88 5.14 8.93 3.77
N LEU A 89 5.52 7.99 2.89
CA LEU A 89 4.81 6.73 2.66
C LEU A 89 4.76 5.87 3.94
N ALA A 90 5.88 5.76 4.66
CA ALA A 90 5.95 5.00 5.90
C ALA A 90 5.07 5.63 7.00
N ASP A 91 5.08 6.96 7.11
CA ASP A 91 4.23 7.68 8.06
C ASP A 91 2.73 7.48 7.75
N LEU A 92 2.35 7.45 6.47
CA LEU A 92 0.96 7.19 6.06
C LEU A 92 0.55 5.75 6.35
N LEU A 93 1.43 4.77 6.08
CA LEU A 93 1.22 3.38 6.48
C LEU A 93 1.00 3.25 7.99
N GLN A 94 1.82 3.92 8.80
CA GLN A 94 1.65 3.92 10.26
C GLN A 94 0.31 4.54 10.66
N ALA A 95 -0.11 5.65 10.05
CA ALA A 95 -1.40 6.26 10.35
C ALA A 95 -2.58 5.31 10.03
N LEU A 96 -2.47 4.50 8.96
CA LEU A 96 -3.46 3.47 8.62
C LEU A 96 -3.45 2.33 9.64
N GLU A 97 -2.27 1.89 10.09
CA GLU A 97 -2.12 0.87 11.14
C GLU A 97 -2.69 1.33 12.48
N ASP A 98 -2.58 2.61 12.82
CA ASP A 98 -3.15 3.21 14.04
C ASP A 98 -4.68 3.34 13.94
N TYR A 99 -5.20 3.58 12.75
CA TYR A 99 -6.63 3.77 12.48
C TYR A 99 -7.42 2.46 12.48
N LEU A 100 -6.87 1.42 11.86
CA LEU A 100 -7.56 0.15 11.62
C LEU A 100 -8.15 -0.50 12.89
N PRO A 101 -7.45 -0.57 14.04
CA PRO A 101 -8.02 -1.15 15.27
C PRO A 101 -9.22 -0.38 15.81
N VAL A 102 -9.21 0.96 15.67
CA VAL A 102 -10.32 1.80 16.12
C VAL A 102 -11.53 1.63 15.19
N LEU A 103 -11.27 1.55 13.88
CA LEU A 103 -12.28 1.31 12.85
C LEU A 103 -12.94 -0.07 13.01
N LEU A 104 -12.16 -1.12 13.32
CA LEU A 104 -12.68 -2.46 13.59
C LEU A 104 -13.66 -2.49 14.77
N GLY A 105 -13.56 -1.54 15.69
CA GLY A 105 -14.54 -1.36 16.77
C GLY A 105 -15.96 -1.05 16.27
N LEU A 106 -16.11 -0.45 15.08
CA LEU A 106 -17.42 -0.14 14.49
C LEU A 106 -18.14 -1.37 13.94
N VAL A 107 -17.41 -2.43 13.59
CA VAL A 107 -17.95 -3.66 13.01
C VAL A 107 -17.97 -4.84 13.98
N LYS A 108 -17.40 -4.66 15.17
CA LYS A 108 -17.29 -5.70 16.19
C LYS A 108 -18.67 -6.25 16.53
N ASP A 109 -18.78 -7.58 16.57
CA ASP A 109 -19.98 -8.33 16.96
C ASP A 109 -21.26 -7.94 16.17
N GLY A 110 -21.11 -7.48 14.92
CA GLY A 110 -22.24 -7.08 14.08
C GLY A 110 -22.93 -5.79 14.55
N SER A 111 -22.18 -4.90 15.20
CA SER A 111 -22.66 -3.61 15.68
C SER A 111 -23.42 -2.82 14.60
N THR A 112 -24.54 -2.20 14.98
CA THR A 112 -25.34 -1.35 14.08
C THR A 112 -24.55 -0.11 13.59
N LEU A 113 -23.46 0.24 14.29
CA LEU A 113 -22.53 1.30 13.90
C LEU A 113 -21.90 1.05 12.52
N GLN A 114 -21.82 -0.21 12.08
CA GLN A 114 -21.24 -0.56 10.80
C GLN A 114 -21.95 0.08 9.60
N HIS A 115 -23.18 0.58 9.75
CA HIS A 115 -23.96 1.22 8.68
C HIS A 115 -24.28 2.70 8.93
N LYS A 116 -23.69 3.33 9.96
CA LYS A 116 -24.03 4.70 10.38
C LYS A 116 -23.32 5.80 9.60
N VAL A 117 -22.15 5.49 9.05
CA VAL A 117 -21.28 6.47 8.41
C VAL A 117 -21.21 6.18 6.92
N GLN A 118 -21.44 7.19 6.09
CA GLN A 118 -21.12 7.13 4.67
C GLN A 118 -19.64 7.45 4.48
N PHE A 119 -18.88 6.46 4.03
CA PHE A 119 -17.48 6.62 3.69
C PHE A 119 -17.34 6.84 2.20
N ILE A 120 -16.50 7.81 1.83
CA ILE A 120 -16.32 8.27 0.46
C ILE A 120 -14.84 8.18 0.09
N TRP A 121 -14.55 7.55 -1.04
CA TRP A 121 -13.21 7.40 -1.60
C TRP A 121 -13.20 7.79 -3.08
N VAL A 122 -12.13 8.42 -3.52
CA VAL A 122 -11.94 8.89 -4.90
C VAL A 122 -10.77 8.16 -5.54
N ASN A 123 -10.98 7.58 -6.72
CA ASN A 123 -9.90 7.06 -7.55
C ASN A 123 -9.12 8.21 -8.18
N GLN A 124 -7.78 8.19 -8.06
CA GLN A 124 -6.91 9.23 -8.61
C GLN A 124 -6.53 9.00 -10.08
N GLU A 125 -6.82 7.81 -10.62
CA GLU A 125 -6.63 7.54 -12.05
C GLU A 125 -7.86 7.90 -12.88
N ASP A 126 -9.04 7.93 -12.23
CA ASP A 126 -10.30 8.38 -12.81
C ASP A 126 -11.11 9.17 -11.76
N ASP A 127 -10.95 10.49 -11.78
CA ASP A 127 -11.60 11.41 -10.82
C ASP A 127 -13.14 11.38 -10.92
N ALA A 128 -13.71 10.81 -11.99
CA ALA A 128 -15.16 10.64 -12.13
C ALA A 128 -15.70 9.48 -11.28
N GLU A 129 -14.85 8.54 -10.86
CA GLU A 129 -15.22 7.35 -10.09
C GLU A 129 -15.10 7.59 -8.58
N GLU A 130 -15.98 8.44 -8.05
CA GLU A 130 -16.24 8.50 -6.62
C GLU A 130 -17.10 7.32 -6.16
N THR A 131 -16.72 6.72 -5.05
CA THR A 131 -17.42 5.57 -4.45
C THR A 131 -17.78 5.89 -3.01
N ALA A 132 -19.08 5.85 -2.73
CA ALA A 132 -19.65 6.25 -1.44
C ALA A 132 -20.55 5.15 -0.88
N MET A 133 -20.28 4.68 0.33
CA MET A 133 -21.06 3.59 0.95
C MET A 133 -21.28 3.78 2.44
N PHE A 134 -22.50 3.48 2.91
CA PHE A 134 -22.85 3.41 4.34
C PHE A 134 -22.38 2.08 4.96
N SER A 135 -21.06 1.89 5.01
CA SER A 135 -20.46 0.64 5.47
C SER A 135 -19.06 0.84 6.04
N ALA A 136 -18.88 0.51 7.32
CA ALA A 136 -17.57 0.44 7.95
C ALA A 136 -16.72 -0.72 7.39
N TRP A 137 -17.36 -1.81 6.92
CA TRP A 137 -16.64 -2.86 6.18
C TRP A 137 -16.03 -2.33 4.87
N TYR A 138 -16.72 -1.41 4.19
CA TYR A 138 -16.18 -0.75 3.01
C TYR A 138 -15.00 0.18 3.34
N GLU A 139 -15.06 0.90 4.45
CA GLU A 139 -13.91 1.68 4.93
C GLU A 139 -12.72 0.77 5.23
N ILE A 140 -12.93 -0.35 5.93
CA ILE A 140 -11.88 -1.34 6.24
C ILE A 140 -11.27 -1.89 4.95
N LEU A 141 -12.11 -2.25 3.97
CA LEU A 141 -11.65 -2.73 2.67
C LEU A 141 -10.75 -1.70 1.98
N SER A 142 -11.19 -0.44 1.97
CA SER A 142 -10.48 0.67 1.32
C SER A 142 -9.16 0.99 2.02
N VAL A 143 -9.13 0.92 3.36
CA VAL A 143 -7.91 1.04 4.16
C VAL A 143 -6.91 -0.08 3.82
N LEU A 144 -7.34 -1.35 3.84
CA LEU A 144 -6.47 -2.48 3.50
C LEU A 144 -5.93 -2.39 2.08
N HIS A 145 -6.78 -1.98 1.13
CA HIS A 145 -6.35 -1.73 -0.24
C HIS A 145 -5.28 -0.64 -0.32
N LEU A 146 -5.49 0.51 0.34
CA LEU A 146 -4.51 1.59 0.37
C LEU A 146 -3.18 1.14 1.01
N MET A 147 -3.23 0.38 2.11
CA MET A 147 -2.03 -0.17 2.74
C MET A 147 -1.24 -1.09 1.80
N ALA A 148 -1.93 -1.93 1.01
CA ALA A 148 -1.29 -2.77 0.00
C ALA A 148 -0.66 -1.93 -1.11
N THR A 149 -1.39 -0.96 -1.67
CA THR A 149 -0.92 -0.07 -2.74
C THR A 149 0.31 0.75 -2.31
N LEU A 150 0.32 1.28 -1.09
CA LEU A 150 1.47 1.99 -0.52
C LEU A 150 2.69 1.06 -0.32
N SER A 151 2.45 -0.17 0.14
CA SER A 151 3.51 -1.17 0.29
C SER A 151 4.14 -1.51 -1.08
N LEU A 152 3.34 -1.73 -2.11
CA LEU A 152 3.85 -1.98 -3.48
C LEU A 152 4.64 -0.77 -4.02
N SER A 153 4.17 0.44 -3.73
CA SER A 153 4.89 1.69 -4.07
C SER A 153 6.24 1.78 -3.36
N GLN A 154 6.30 1.40 -2.08
CA GLN A 154 7.54 1.37 -1.30
C GLN A 154 8.53 0.34 -1.84
N ALA A 155 8.07 -0.84 -2.26
CA ALA A 155 8.93 -1.84 -2.89
C ALA A 155 9.56 -1.30 -4.19
N ASN A 156 8.80 -0.55 -5.00
CA ASN A 156 9.35 0.11 -6.19
C ASN A 156 10.45 1.13 -5.83
N LEU A 157 10.33 1.89 -4.73
CA LEU A 157 11.40 2.80 -4.31
C LEU A 157 12.72 2.10 -3.93
N LEU A 158 12.66 0.82 -3.52
CA LEU A 158 13.83 0.00 -3.23
C LEU A 158 14.41 -0.67 -4.48
N LEU A 159 13.54 -1.06 -5.41
CA LEU A 159 13.89 -1.85 -6.59
C LEU A 159 14.26 -1.01 -7.81
N LEU A 160 13.87 0.28 -7.85
CA LEU A 160 14.22 1.15 -8.96
C LEU A 160 15.65 1.73 -8.76
N PRO A 161 16.55 1.59 -9.74
CA PRO A 161 17.89 2.16 -9.70
C PRO A 161 17.86 3.68 -9.45
N ARG A 162 18.56 4.15 -8.41
CA ARG A 162 18.78 5.60 -8.23
C ARG A 162 19.89 6.04 -9.18
N THR A 163 19.61 6.97 -10.09
CA THR A 163 20.62 7.52 -11.02
C THR A 163 21.86 7.97 -10.23
N SER A 164 22.96 7.24 -10.38
CA SER A 164 24.27 7.67 -9.88
C SER A 164 24.80 8.72 -10.87
N LEU A 165 25.44 9.77 -10.35
CA LEU A 165 26.08 10.80 -11.17
C LEU A 165 27.29 10.26 -11.96
N ASP A 166 27.71 9.02 -11.69
CA ASP A 166 29.07 8.52 -11.95
C ASP A 166 29.16 7.47 -13.07
N GLY A 167 28.20 7.45 -14.00
CA GLY A 167 28.25 6.63 -15.21
C GLY A 167 28.16 5.10 -15.02
N TYR A 168 28.23 4.60 -13.78
CA TYR A 168 27.96 3.21 -13.44
C TYR A 168 26.45 2.97 -13.36
N SER A 169 25.94 1.98 -14.12
CA SER A 169 24.54 1.53 -14.00
C SER A 169 24.21 1.23 -12.53
N PRO A 170 23.26 1.92 -11.89
CA PRO A 170 22.97 1.70 -10.48
C PRO A 170 22.36 0.30 -10.33
N LYS A 171 23.08 -0.60 -9.65
CA LYS A 171 22.56 -1.93 -9.34
C LYS A 171 21.80 -1.87 -8.01
N VAL A 172 20.60 -2.41 -7.99
CA VAL A 172 19.84 -2.64 -6.76
C VAL A 172 20.64 -3.55 -5.84
N SER A 173 20.81 -3.14 -4.57
CA SER A 173 21.53 -3.92 -3.57
C SER A 173 20.77 -5.21 -3.22
N GLU A 174 21.49 -6.25 -2.79
CA GLU A 174 20.86 -7.50 -2.31
C GLU A 174 19.97 -7.26 -1.09
N GLU A 175 20.31 -6.29 -0.25
CA GLU A 175 19.50 -5.87 0.89
C GLU A 175 18.17 -5.27 0.44
N SER A 176 18.18 -4.32 -0.52
CA SER A 176 16.96 -3.75 -1.09
C SER A 176 16.06 -4.82 -1.71
N ARG A 177 16.64 -5.83 -2.38
CA ARG A 177 15.87 -6.96 -2.91
C ARG A 177 15.25 -7.78 -1.79
N ARG A 178 16.00 -8.12 -0.74
CA ARG A 178 15.47 -8.87 0.40
C ARG A 178 14.34 -8.10 1.10
N SER A 179 14.54 -6.83 1.41
CA SER A 179 13.52 -5.98 2.03
C SER A 179 12.26 -5.84 1.16
N SER A 180 12.41 -5.79 -0.18
CA SER A 180 11.25 -5.76 -1.07
C SER A 180 10.39 -7.02 -0.98
N VAL A 181 10.98 -8.20 -0.73
CA VAL A 181 10.23 -9.45 -0.54
C VAL A 181 9.35 -9.37 0.70
N ASP A 182 9.87 -8.86 1.82
CA ASP A 182 9.09 -8.69 3.05
C ASP A 182 7.92 -7.72 2.84
N ILE A 183 8.16 -6.65 2.08
CA ILE A 183 7.11 -5.68 1.71
C ILE A 183 6.05 -6.32 0.82
N PHE A 184 6.42 -7.18 -0.13
CA PHE A 184 5.45 -7.92 -0.95
C PHE A 184 4.61 -8.88 -0.12
N LEU A 185 5.21 -9.58 0.83
CA LEU A 185 4.49 -10.47 1.73
C LEU A 185 3.50 -9.68 2.59
N LYS A 186 3.89 -8.50 3.08
CA LYS A 186 3.00 -7.59 3.81
C LYS A 186 1.84 -7.10 2.95
N ALA A 187 2.10 -6.66 1.72
CA ALA A 187 1.07 -6.24 0.77
C ALA A 187 0.09 -7.37 0.43
N ALA A 188 0.61 -8.58 0.20
CA ALA A 188 -0.20 -9.77 -0.05
C ALA A 188 -1.07 -10.11 1.17
N GLY A 189 -0.53 -9.99 2.38
CA GLY A 189 -1.30 -10.19 3.62
C GLY A 189 -2.49 -9.24 3.76
N TYR A 190 -2.32 -7.96 3.39
CA TYR A 190 -3.43 -6.99 3.37
C TYR A 190 -4.52 -7.37 2.36
N LEU A 191 -4.13 -7.75 1.14
CA LEU A 191 -5.07 -8.16 0.10
C LEU A 191 -5.77 -9.49 0.42
N ASP A 192 -5.04 -10.47 0.94
CA ASP A 192 -5.63 -11.75 1.35
C ASP A 192 -6.63 -11.55 2.49
N CYS A 193 -6.30 -10.69 3.47
CA CYS A 193 -7.21 -10.32 4.54
C CYS A 193 -8.47 -9.63 4.00
N ALA A 194 -8.30 -8.66 3.09
CA ALA A 194 -9.41 -7.97 2.43
C ALA A 194 -10.36 -8.95 1.72
N VAL A 195 -9.81 -9.86 0.93
CA VAL A 195 -10.59 -10.84 0.15
C VAL A 195 -11.27 -11.87 1.04
N ARG A 196 -10.57 -12.42 2.03
CA ARG A 196 -11.09 -13.55 2.83
C ARG A 196 -11.97 -13.12 4.00
N ASN A 197 -11.68 -11.98 4.62
CA ASN A 197 -12.33 -11.59 5.87
C ASN A 197 -13.28 -10.41 5.72
N VAL A 198 -13.01 -9.49 4.79
CA VAL A 198 -13.76 -8.24 4.65
C VAL A 198 -14.79 -8.31 3.53
N LEU A 199 -14.39 -8.73 2.33
CA LEU A 199 -15.28 -8.82 1.17
C LEU A 199 -16.55 -9.69 1.41
N PRO A 200 -16.49 -10.82 2.15
CA PRO A 200 -17.68 -11.58 2.48
C PRO A 200 -18.70 -10.82 3.34
N GLN A 201 -18.28 -9.79 4.06
CA GLN A 201 -19.15 -8.97 4.92
C GLN A 201 -19.93 -7.91 4.13
N LEU A 202 -19.54 -7.62 2.89
CA LEU A 202 -20.26 -6.71 2.02
C LEU A 202 -21.39 -7.44 1.27
N PRO A 203 -22.57 -6.83 1.06
CA PRO A 203 -23.62 -7.37 0.21
C PRO A 203 -23.12 -7.72 -1.20
N ALA A 204 -23.62 -8.80 -1.80
CA ALA A 204 -23.14 -9.26 -3.11
C ALA A 204 -23.29 -8.21 -4.22
N GLU A 205 -24.36 -7.41 -4.16
CA GLU A 205 -24.65 -6.30 -5.07
C GLU A 205 -23.66 -5.13 -4.95
N GLN A 206 -22.92 -5.08 -3.85
CA GLN A 206 -21.96 -4.02 -3.53
C GLN A 206 -20.50 -4.49 -3.69
N ARG A 207 -20.27 -5.70 -4.21
CA ARG A 207 -18.92 -6.27 -4.28
C ARG A 207 -18.06 -5.73 -5.42
N PHE A 208 -18.61 -5.02 -6.41
CA PHE A 208 -17.85 -4.41 -7.51
C PHE A 208 -18.60 -3.20 -8.07
#